data_AF-A0A7J6GD77-F1
#
_entry.id   AF-A0A7J6GD77-F1
#
_cell.length_a   1.000
_cell.length_b   1.000
_cell.length_c   1.000
_cell.angle_alpha   90.00
_cell.angle_beta   90.00
_cell.angle_gamma   90.00
#
_symmetry.space_group_name_H-M   'P 1'
#
loop_
_entity.id
_entity.type
_entity.pdbx_description
1 polymer ?
#
loop_
_entity_poly.entity_id
_entity_poly.type
_entity_poly.pdbx_seq_one_letter_code
_entity_poly.pdbx_strand_id
1 'polypeptide(L)'
;MRRVLVSNVFNRSTLAWLLHKRNEEADNLVRFVYNHSSAKSGGVVNVRIAAQQYSVGIMRKMMFGKRYFGKGRNDGGPGKEEEEHVEALLAMLSHIYAFSVSDYLPWLRWLDLDGHQRIVRKAMKVINKLHDPIINERIRDWREVEMKSRSRESEDLLDVLISVKDSNGKLLFSEDEIRAQVMELFLTVVDNPYSATE
;
A
#
# COMPACT_ATOMS: atom_id res chain seq x y z
N MET A 1 0.02 4.85 -18.32
CA MET A 1 -0.20 4.23 -17.00
C MET A 1 -1.54 3.51 -16.89
N ARG A 2 -2.70 4.20 -17.01
CA ARG A 2 -4.04 3.58 -16.87
C ARG A 2 -4.25 2.25 -17.61
N ARG A 3 -3.94 2.18 -18.91
CA ARG A 3 -4.10 0.95 -19.71
C ARG A 3 -3.34 -0.24 -19.12
N VAL A 4 -2.13 0.01 -18.61
CA VAL A 4 -1.22 -1.02 -18.09
C VAL A 4 -1.67 -1.52 -16.73
N LEU A 5 -2.13 -0.63 -15.86
CA LEU A 5 -2.77 -1.03 -14.61
C LEU A 5 -4.00 -1.88 -14.88
N VAL A 6 -4.87 -1.45 -15.80
CA VAL A 6 -6.08 -2.22 -16.17
C VAL A 6 -5.73 -3.59 -16.74
N SER A 7 -4.73 -3.68 -17.62
CA SER A 7 -4.38 -4.92 -18.30
C SER A 7 -3.54 -5.88 -17.45
N ASN A 8 -2.75 -5.40 -16.49
CA ASN A 8 -1.80 -6.24 -15.75
C ASN A 8 -2.10 -6.35 -14.25
N VAL A 9 -2.68 -5.30 -13.64
CA VAL A 9 -2.92 -5.22 -12.19
C VAL A 9 -4.39 -5.52 -11.85
N PHE A 10 -5.32 -4.91 -12.58
CA PHE A 10 -6.76 -4.96 -12.28
C PHE A 10 -7.57 -5.93 -13.16
N ASN A 11 -6.91 -6.78 -13.95
CA ASN A 11 -7.61 -7.75 -14.77
C ASN A 11 -8.12 -8.94 -13.91
N ARG A 12 -9.10 -9.68 -14.44
CA ARG A 12 -9.72 -10.82 -13.73
C ARG A 12 -8.72 -11.92 -13.38
N SER A 13 -7.78 -12.21 -14.27
CA SER A 13 -6.76 -13.25 -14.07
C SER A 13 -5.82 -12.90 -12.91
N THR A 14 -5.34 -11.66 -12.83
CA THR A 14 -4.51 -11.15 -11.73
C THR A 14 -5.29 -11.18 -10.41
N LEU A 15 -6.56 -10.78 -10.43
CA LEU A 15 -7.41 -10.86 -9.24
C LEU A 15 -7.63 -12.30 -8.77
N ALA A 16 -7.80 -13.26 -9.68
CA ALA A 16 -7.92 -14.68 -9.35
C ALA A 16 -6.59 -15.25 -8.82
N TRP A 17 -5.47 -14.89 -9.45
CA TRP A 17 -4.13 -15.29 -9.02
C TRP A 17 -3.82 -14.83 -7.59
N LEU A 18 -4.21 -13.60 -7.23
CA LEU A 18 -4.02 -13.04 -5.89
C LEU A 18 -5.09 -13.43 -4.87
N LEU A 19 -6.07 -14.27 -5.23
CA LEU A 19 -7.19 -14.64 -4.35
C LEU A 19 -6.70 -15.27 -3.04
N HIS A 20 -5.74 -16.18 -3.11
CA HIS A 20 -5.19 -16.85 -1.92
C HIS A 20 -4.62 -15.84 -0.91
N LYS A 21 -3.90 -14.81 -1.39
CA LYS A 21 -3.35 -13.73 -0.54
C LYS A 21 -4.45 -12.92 0.15
N ARG A 22 -5.55 -12.66 -0.55
CA ARG A 22 -6.71 -11.95 0.05
C ARG A 22 -7.42 -12.81 1.08
N ASN A 23 -7.57 -14.11 0.83
CA ASN A 23 -8.17 -15.04 1.78
C ASN A 23 -7.35 -15.15 3.07
N GLU A 24 -6.01 -15.21 2.97
CA GLU A 24 -5.14 -15.17 4.15
C GLU A 24 -5.38 -13.92 5.01
N GLU A 25 -5.50 -12.74 4.40
CA GLU A 25 -5.80 -11.50 5.12
C GLU A 25 -7.21 -11.50 5.72
N ALA A 26 -8.19 -12.14 5.06
CA ALA A 26 -9.54 -12.31 5.60
C ALA A 26 -9.54 -13.22 6.84
N ASP A 27 -8.81 -14.34 6.80
CA ASP A 27 -8.65 -15.24 7.94
C ASP A 27 -7.99 -14.53 9.13
N ASN A 28 -7.02 -13.65 8.85
CA ASN A 28 -6.37 -12.83 9.87
C ASN A 28 -7.33 -11.81 10.49
N LEU A 29 -8.19 -11.17 9.68
CA LEU A 29 -9.24 -10.28 10.20
C LEU A 29 -10.21 -11.04 11.12
N VAL A 30 -10.67 -12.22 10.72
CA VAL A 30 -11.54 -13.07 11.55
C VAL A 30 -10.84 -13.42 12.86
N ARG A 31 -9.56 -13.81 12.80
CA ARG A 31 -8.75 -14.11 13.99
C ARG A 31 -8.62 -12.90 14.92
N PHE A 32 -8.38 -11.70 14.36
CA PHE A 32 -8.32 -10.46 15.12
C PHE A 32 -9.62 -10.18 15.87
N VAL A 33 -10.76 -10.25 15.17
CA VAL A 33 -12.10 -10.04 15.75
C VAL A 33 -12.41 -11.10 16.81
N TYR A 34 -12.11 -12.36 16.55
CA TYR A 34 -12.33 -13.46 17.50
C TYR A 34 -11.54 -13.28 18.79
N ASN A 35 -10.24 -12.97 18.68
CA ASN A 35 -9.36 -12.80 19.83
C ASN A 35 -9.76 -11.58 20.68
N HIS A 36 -10.22 -10.51 20.05
CA HIS A 36 -10.67 -9.32 20.75
C HIS A 36 -12.05 -9.52 21.40
N SER A 37 -13.00 -10.17 20.73
CA SER A 37 -14.34 -10.44 21.27
C SER A 37 -14.35 -11.47 22.39
N SER A 38 -13.47 -12.47 22.34
CA SER A 38 -13.35 -13.54 23.35
C SER A 38 -12.60 -13.11 24.62
N ALA A 39 -12.24 -11.83 24.76
CA ALA A 39 -11.59 -11.30 25.95
C ALA A 39 -12.53 -11.41 27.16
N LYS A 40 -11.97 -11.81 28.32
CA LYS A 40 -12.70 -12.18 29.56
C LYS A 40 -13.65 -11.11 30.14
N SER A 41 -13.68 -9.89 29.60
CA SER A 41 -14.47 -8.76 30.07
C SER A 41 -15.52 -8.25 29.08
N GLY A 42 -15.90 -9.04 28.06
CA GLY A 42 -16.86 -8.61 27.02
C GLY A 42 -16.18 -7.73 25.97
N GLY A 43 -15.36 -8.36 25.14
CA GLY A 43 -14.45 -7.70 24.21
C GLY A 43 -15.08 -6.68 23.27
N VAL A 44 -14.57 -5.45 23.29
CA VAL A 44 -14.95 -4.39 22.34
C VAL A 44 -14.02 -4.44 21.14
N VAL A 45 -14.60 -4.52 19.94
CA VAL A 45 -13.86 -4.48 18.68
C VAL A 45 -14.01 -3.09 18.07
N ASN A 46 -12.88 -2.41 17.84
CA ASN A 46 -12.88 -1.17 17.07
C ASN A 46 -13.00 -1.50 15.57
N VAL A 47 -14.22 -1.40 15.04
CA VAL A 47 -14.54 -1.71 13.63
C VAL A 47 -13.79 -0.79 12.67
N ARG A 48 -13.56 0.48 13.05
CA ARG A 48 -12.78 1.42 12.25
C ARG A 48 -11.34 0.92 12.05
N ILE A 49 -10.68 0.53 13.13
CA ILE A 49 -9.31 -0.04 13.06
C ILE A 49 -9.33 -1.33 12.22
N ALA A 50 -10.31 -2.21 12.46
CA ALA A 50 -10.42 -3.47 11.74
C ALA A 50 -10.56 -3.25 10.22
N ALA A 51 -11.44 -2.35 9.78
CA ALA A 51 -11.68 -2.06 8.37
C ALA A 51 -10.48 -1.38 7.69
N GLN A 52 -9.89 -0.36 8.33
CA GLN A 52 -8.74 0.38 7.79
C GLN A 52 -7.52 -0.54 7.64
N GLN A 53 -7.21 -1.31 8.68
CA GLN A 53 -6.03 -2.19 8.70
C GLN A 53 -6.19 -3.38 7.77
N TYR A 54 -7.40 -3.94 7.66
CA TYR A 54 -7.68 -5.02 6.73
C TYR A 54 -7.49 -4.60 5.28
N SER A 55 -8.07 -3.47 4.88
CA SER A 55 -8.01 -2.98 3.50
C SER A 55 -6.57 -2.74 3.06
N VAL A 56 -5.80 -2.02 3.88
CA VAL A 56 -4.38 -1.75 3.62
C VAL A 56 -3.54 -3.02 3.75
N GLY A 57 -3.90 -3.94 4.63
CA GLY A 57 -3.25 -5.26 4.80
C GLY A 57 -3.37 -6.13 3.55
N ILE A 58 -4.57 -6.22 2.96
CA ILE A 58 -4.79 -6.87 1.67
C ILE A 58 -3.89 -6.27 0.60
N MET A 59 -3.87 -4.93 0.48
CA MET A 59 -3.03 -4.29 -0.54
C MET A 59 -1.55 -4.55 -0.28
N ARG A 60 -1.08 -4.52 0.97
CA ARG A 60 0.30 -4.87 1.31
C ARG A 60 0.65 -6.31 0.93
N LYS A 61 -0.24 -7.26 1.22
CA LYS A 61 -0.04 -8.67 0.86
C LYS A 61 -0.02 -8.86 -0.65
N MET A 62 -0.92 -8.22 -1.39
CA MET A 62 -0.96 -8.28 -2.86
C MET A 62 0.23 -7.57 -3.51
N MET A 63 0.68 -6.44 -2.95
CA MET A 63 1.73 -5.60 -3.51
C MET A 63 3.13 -6.13 -3.21
N PHE A 64 3.41 -6.49 -1.96
CA PHE A 64 4.75 -6.86 -1.50
C PHE A 64 4.89 -8.34 -1.11
N GLY A 65 3.81 -9.12 -1.18
CA GLY A 65 3.79 -10.49 -0.65
C GLY A 65 3.88 -10.56 0.89
N LYS A 66 3.89 -9.41 1.58
CA LYS A 66 4.14 -9.30 3.02
C LYS A 66 2.88 -8.91 3.78
N ARG A 67 2.66 -9.55 4.92
CA ARG A 67 1.62 -9.17 5.88
C ARG A 67 2.08 -8.03 6.78
N TYR A 68 3.30 -8.15 7.31
CA TYR A 68 3.90 -7.19 8.22
C TYR A 68 5.20 -6.63 7.63
N PHE A 69 5.47 -5.35 7.89
CA PHE A 69 6.78 -4.71 7.74
C PHE A 69 7.70 -5.09 8.90
N GLY A 70 7.14 -5.25 10.10
CA GLY A 70 7.88 -5.58 11.33
C GLY A 70 7.55 -6.97 11.89
N LYS A 71 7.61 -7.10 13.21
CA LYS A 71 7.37 -8.38 13.93
C LYS A 71 5.91 -8.84 13.89
N GLY A 72 4.97 -7.94 13.62
CA GLY A 72 3.54 -8.22 13.65
C GLY A 72 3.02 -8.61 15.04
N ARG A 73 1.82 -9.19 15.07
CA ARG A 73 1.18 -9.69 16.30
C ARG A 73 0.56 -11.07 16.08
N ASN A 74 0.48 -11.84 17.16
CA ASN A 74 -0.06 -13.21 17.18
C ASN A 74 -1.60 -13.24 17.21
N ASP A 75 -2.23 -12.11 17.53
CA ASP A 75 -3.69 -11.98 17.60
C ASP A 75 -4.35 -11.81 16.22
N GLY A 76 -3.57 -11.70 15.14
CA GLY A 76 -4.07 -11.41 13.80
C GLY A 76 -4.28 -9.91 13.54
N GLY A 77 -3.95 -9.04 14.50
CA GLY A 77 -4.01 -7.59 14.38
C GLY A 77 -2.78 -6.96 13.72
N PRO A 78 -2.82 -5.64 13.48
CA PRO A 78 -1.67 -4.88 12.97
C PRO A 78 -0.56 -4.77 14.02
N GLY A 79 0.71 -4.81 13.61
CA GLY A 79 1.82 -4.38 14.44
C GLY A 79 2.01 -2.86 14.40
N LYS A 80 3.03 -2.37 15.11
CA LYS A 80 3.31 -0.94 15.23
C LYS A 80 3.58 -0.28 13.87
N GLU A 81 4.37 -0.92 13.03
CA GLU A 81 4.69 -0.41 11.69
C GLU A 81 3.47 -0.38 10.76
N GLU A 82 2.50 -1.28 10.98
CA GLU A 82 1.25 -1.30 10.23
C GLU A 82 0.30 -0.19 10.64
N GLU A 83 0.21 0.09 11.95
CA GLU A 83 -0.49 1.23 12.50
C GLU A 83 0.10 2.55 11.96
N GLU A 84 1.42 2.74 12.09
CA GLU A 84 2.13 3.93 11.56
C GLU A 84 1.92 4.11 10.04
N HIS A 85 1.90 3.00 9.28
CA HIS A 85 1.68 3.03 7.85
C HIS A 85 0.28 3.53 7.47
N VAL A 86 -0.76 2.97 8.11
CA VAL A 86 -2.16 3.35 7.83
C VAL A 86 -2.42 4.79 8.29
N GLU A 87 -1.91 5.18 9.45
CA GLU A 87 -2.00 6.58 9.92
C GLU A 87 -1.34 7.56 8.95
N ALA A 88 -0.17 7.21 8.42
CA ALA A 88 0.50 8.05 7.43
C ALA A 88 -0.29 8.14 6.11
N LEU A 89 -0.87 7.04 5.63
CA LEU A 89 -1.71 7.05 4.42
C LEU A 89 -2.96 7.90 4.62
N LEU A 90 -3.63 7.79 5.77
CA LEU A 90 -4.81 8.61 6.10
C LEU A 90 -4.46 10.09 6.26
N ALA A 91 -3.34 10.39 6.92
CA ALA A 91 -2.85 11.77 7.06
C ALA A 91 -2.51 12.37 5.70
N MET A 92 -1.89 11.59 4.80
CA MET A 92 -1.61 12.01 3.45
C MET A 92 -2.90 12.29 2.68
N LEU A 93 -3.83 11.34 2.66
CA LEU A 93 -5.11 11.46 1.95
C LEU A 93 -5.92 12.67 2.43
N SER A 94 -6.01 12.88 3.75
CA SER A 94 -6.75 13.98 4.36
C SER A 94 -6.21 15.38 4.00
N HIS A 95 -4.97 15.47 3.52
CA HIS A 95 -4.30 16.77 3.29
C HIS A 95 -3.90 17.02 1.82
N ILE A 96 -3.80 15.98 0.98
CA ILE A 96 -3.50 16.17 -0.45
C ILE A 96 -4.66 16.87 -1.18
N TYR A 97 -5.90 16.62 -0.76
CA TYR A 97 -7.10 17.21 -1.37
C TYR A 97 -7.77 18.26 -0.49
N ALA A 98 -7.15 18.61 0.64
CA ALA A 98 -7.67 19.64 1.51
C ALA A 98 -7.54 21.02 0.86
N PHE A 99 -8.48 21.91 1.18
CA PHE A 99 -8.43 23.30 0.74
C PHE A 99 -7.13 23.95 1.23
N SER A 100 -6.33 24.48 0.31
CA SER A 100 -5.21 25.34 0.66
C SER A 100 -5.32 26.70 -0.03
N VAL A 101 -5.07 27.76 0.74
CA VAL A 101 -4.97 29.13 0.19
C VAL A 101 -3.86 29.22 -0.86
N SER A 102 -2.80 28.42 -0.69
CA SER A 102 -1.65 28.41 -1.59
C SER A 102 -1.93 27.81 -2.98
N ASP A 103 -3.05 27.09 -3.15
CA ASP A 103 -3.48 26.59 -4.46
C ASP A 103 -4.06 27.73 -5.33
N TYR A 104 -4.64 28.75 -4.69
CA TYR A 104 -5.20 29.93 -5.36
C TYR A 104 -4.21 31.09 -5.44
N LEU A 105 -3.31 31.19 -4.47
CA LEU A 105 -2.28 32.24 -4.37
C LEU A 105 -0.88 31.59 -4.33
N PRO A 106 -0.30 31.19 -5.48
CA PRO A 106 0.91 30.35 -5.51
C PRO A 106 2.15 30.96 -4.83
N TRP A 107 2.24 32.29 -4.76
CA TRP A 107 3.35 32.97 -4.08
C TRP A 107 3.31 32.82 -2.55
N LEU A 108 2.21 32.34 -1.96
CA LEU A 108 2.10 32.01 -0.54
C LEU A 108 2.51 30.56 -0.22
N ARG A 109 2.85 29.75 -1.23
CA ARG A 109 3.16 28.32 -1.07
C ARG A 109 4.31 28.04 -0.10
N TRP A 110 5.29 28.92 -0.02
CA TRP A 110 6.45 28.76 0.86
C TRP A 110 6.12 28.96 2.36
N LEU A 111 5.01 29.64 2.68
CA LEU A 111 4.58 29.88 4.04
C LEU A 111 3.92 28.66 4.69
N ASP A 112 3.35 27.76 3.87
CA ASP A 112 2.59 26.60 4.35
C ASP A 112 1.55 26.98 5.41
N LEU A 113 0.73 28.01 5.13
CA LEU A 113 -0.20 28.63 6.09
C LEU A 113 -1.14 27.62 6.75
N ASP A 114 -1.56 26.60 5.99
CA ASP A 114 -2.48 25.54 6.44
C ASP A 114 -1.73 24.34 7.05
N GLY A 115 -0.39 24.34 7.02
CA GLY A 115 0.48 23.27 7.52
C GLY A 115 0.42 21.95 6.72
N HIS A 116 -0.34 21.91 5.62
CA HIS A 116 -0.62 20.72 4.83
C HIS A 116 0.66 20.12 4.23
N GLN A 117 1.57 20.95 3.69
CA GLN A 117 2.81 20.44 3.11
C GLN A 117 3.68 19.78 4.18
N ARG A 118 3.76 20.36 5.39
CA ARG A 118 4.52 19.77 6.49
C ARG A 118 3.94 18.41 6.91
N ILE A 119 2.62 18.27 6.93
CA ILE A 119 1.95 17.01 7.29
C ILE A 119 2.20 15.95 6.21
N VAL A 120 1.96 16.28 4.95
CA VAL A 120 2.20 15.37 3.81
C VAL A 120 3.67 14.93 3.76
N ARG A 121 4.63 15.85 3.99
CA ARG A 121 6.05 15.50 4.05
C ARG A 121 6.39 14.53 5.18
N LYS A 122 5.76 14.66 6.36
CA LYS A 122 5.96 13.72 7.46
C LYS A 122 5.38 12.35 7.13
N ALA A 123 4.16 12.30 6.59
CA ALA A 123 3.52 11.07 6.15
C ALA A 123 4.36 10.34 5.08
N MET A 124 4.83 11.07 4.07
CA MET A 124 5.69 10.54 3.01
C MET A 124 6.97 9.93 3.56
N LYS A 125 7.60 10.55 4.58
CA LYS A 125 8.80 9.99 5.23
C LYS A 125 8.52 8.63 5.88
N VAL A 126 7.36 8.48 6.53
CA VAL A 126 6.97 7.21 7.15
C VAL A 126 6.72 6.15 6.08
N ILE A 127 5.96 6.48 5.04
CA ILE A 127 5.63 5.53 3.97
C ILE A 127 6.90 5.10 3.21
N ASN A 128 7.75 6.04 2.80
CA ASN A 128 9.01 5.74 2.11
C ASN A 128 9.94 4.88 2.96
N LYS A 129 10.04 5.14 4.28
CA LYS A 129 10.81 4.29 5.20
C LYS A 129 10.36 2.82 5.15
N LEU A 130 9.08 2.56 4.93
CA LEU A 130 8.51 1.21 4.89
C LEU A 130 8.54 0.59 3.48
N HIS A 131 8.34 1.39 2.44
CA HIS A 131 8.23 0.92 1.04
C HIS A 131 9.59 0.81 0.36
N ASP A 132 10.45 1.83 0.46
CA ASP A 132 11.68 1.94 -0.32
C ASP A 132 12.64 0.75 -0.12
N PRO A 133 12.84 0.21 1.10
CA PRO A 133 13.71 -0.96 1.27
C PRO A 133 13.22 -2.16 0.44
N ILE A 134 11.91 -2.39 0.42
CA ILE A 134 11.29 -3.52 -0.31
C ILE A 134 11.38 -3.28 -1.83
N ILE A 135 11.06 -2.08 -2.28
CA ILE A 135 11.09 -1.71 -3.70
C ILE A 135 12.51 -1.81 -4.25
N ASN A 136 13.48 -1.22 -3.54
CA ASN A 136 14.89 -1.21 -3.95
C ASN A 136 15.49 -2.61 -3.97
N GLU A 137 15.21 -3.42 -2.95
CA GLU A 137 15.62 -4.82 -2.90
C GLU A 137 15.05 -5.58 -4.10
N ARG A 138 13.73 -5.47 -4.36
CA ARG A 138 13.09 -6.22 -5.43
C ARG A 138 13.59 -5.80 -6.82
N ILE A 139 13.79 -4.49 -7.05
CA ILE A 139 14.37 -3.99 -8.31
C ILE A 139 15.78 -4.57 -8.53
N ARG A 140 16.62 -4.59 -7.48
CA ARG A 140 17.97 -5.18 -7.57
C ARG A 140 17.90 -6.66 -7.92
N ASP A 141 17.03 -7.43 -7.26
CA ASP A 141 16.89 -8.86 -7.52
C ASP A 141 16.46 -9.14 -8.97
N TRP A 142 15.52 -8.37 -9.51
CA TRP A 142 15.10 -8.49 -10.91
C TRP A 142 16.23 -8.18 -11.89
N ARG A 143 17.04 -7.13 -11.63
CA ARG A 143 18.22 -6.82 -12.44
C ARG A 143 19.24 -7.96 -12.42
N GLU A 144 19.47 -8.57 -11.27
CA GLU A 144 20.40 -9.70 -11.16
C GLU A 144 19.92 -10.94 -11.93
N VAL A 145 18.62 -11.23 -11.88
CA VAL A 145 18.02 -12.33 -12.64
C VAL A 145 18.17 -12.09 -14.15
N GLU A 146 17.90 -10.87 -14.61
CA GLU A 146 18.05 -10.48 -16.03
C GLU A 146 19.52 -10.58 -16.48
N MET A 147 20.48 -10.09 -15.69
CA MET A 147 21.92 -10.22 -15.97
C MET A 147 22.36 -11.68 -16.07
N LYS A 148 21.79 -12.56 -15.24
CA LYS A 148 22.09 -14.01 -15.24
C LYS A 148 21.30 -14.78 -16.30
N SER A 149 20.52 -14.10 -17.16
CA SER A 149 19.65 -14.70 -18.18
C SER A 149 18.72 -15.80 -17.62
N ARG A 150 18.26 -15.63 -16.38
CA ARG A 150 17.31 -16.55 -15.73
C ARG A 150 15.89 -16.06 -15.93
N SER A 151 14.93 -16.98 -15.98
CA SER A 151 13.51 -16.63 -15.85
C SER A 151 13.12 -16.49 -14.38
N ARG A 152 12.31 -15.48 -14.08
CA ARG A 152 11.63 -15.32 -12.80
C ARG A 152 10.16 -15.06 -13.09
N GLU A 153 9.29 -15.78 -12.40
CA GLU A 153 7.85 -15.51 -12.42
C GLU A 153 7.53 -14.39 -11.43
N SER A 154 6.54 -13.57 -11.76
CA SER A 154 6.06 -12.54 -10.83
C SER A 154 5.33 -13.21 -9.68
N GLU A 155 5.66 -12.84 -8.44
CA GLU A 155 5.00 -13.38 -7.24
C GLU A 155 3.95 -12.43 -6.67
N ASP A 156 4.07 -11.13 -6.91
CA ASP A 156 3.19 -10.08 -6.42
C ASP A 156 3.04 -8.92 -7.43
N LEU A 157 2.24 -7.91 -7.09
CA LEU A 157 2.03 -6.77 -8.00
C LEU A 157 3.28 -5.92 -8.18
N LEU A 158 4.18 -5.85 -7.20
CA LEU A 158 5.45 -5.13 -7.34
C LEU A 158 6.30 -5.79 -8.43
N ASP A 159 6.39 -7.12 -8.45
CA ASP A 159 7.08 -7.86 -9.50
C ASP A 159 6.46 -7.61 -10.89
N VAL A 160 5.13 -7.52 -10.97
CA VAL A 160 4.44 -7.15 -12.22
C VAL A 160 4.85 -5.74 -12.65
N LEU A 161 4.84 -4.76 -11.74
CA LEU A 161 5.25 -3.39 -12.06
C LEU A 161 6.72 -3.31 -12.48
N ILE A 162 7.61 -4.12 -11.89
CA ILE A 162 9.03 -4.14 -12.27
C ILE A 162 9.25 -4.81 -13.64
N SER A 163 8.51 -5.88 -13.93
CA SER A 163 8.77 -6.76 -15.09
C SER A 163 7.99 -6.40 -16.36
N VAL A 164 6.94 -5.57 -16.26
CA VAL A 164 6.13 -5.14 -17.42
C VAL A 164 7.02 -4.42 -18.45
N LYS A 165 6.93 -4.91 -19.70
CA LYS A 165 7.65 -4.36 -20.86
C LYS A 165 6.70 -3.66 -21.83
N ASP A 166 7.23 -2.68 -22.57
CA ASP A 166 6.54 -2.02 -23.67
C ASP A 166 6.55 -2.87 -24.96
N SER A 167 5.97 -2.36 -26.04
CA SER A 167 5.92 -3.05 -27.34
C SER A 167 7.31 -3.27 -27.96
N ASN A 168 8.33 -2.55 -27.49
CA ASN A 168 9.71 -2.67 -27.95
C ASN A 168 10.54 -3.59 -27.05
N GLY A 169 9.93 -4.24 -26.04
CA GLY A 169 10.60 -5.12 -25.10
C GLY A 169 11.42 -4.40 -24.02
N LYS A 170 11.29 -3.07 -23.89
CA LYS A 170 11.95 -2.28 -22.83
C LYS A 170 11.08 -2.29 -21.58
N LEU A 171 11.69 -2.27 -20.39
CA LEU A 171 10.97 -2.05 -19.13
C LEU A 171 10.12 -0.78 -19.24
N LEU A 172 8.84 -0.92 -18.93
CA LEU A 172 7.88 0.16 -19.12
C LEU A 172 8.05 1.26 -18.08
N PHE A 173 8.36 0.89 -16.84
CA PHE A 173 8.42 1.82 -15.71
C PHE A 173 9.85 2.08 -15.27
N SER A 174 10.17 3.34 -15.01
CA SER A 174 11.33 3.74 -14.21
C SER A 174 11.13 3.40 -12.72
N GLU A 175 12.20 3.41 -11.93
CA GLU A 175 12.09 3.16 -10.49
C GLU A 175 11.17 4.17 -9.78
N ASP A 176 11.20 5.43 -10.22
CA ASP A 176 10.36 6.49 -9.65
C ASP A 176 8.89 6.32 -10.03
N GLU A 177 8.60 5.87 -11.25
CA GLU A 177 7.23 5.51 -11.64
C GLU A 177 6.74 4.30 -10.85
N ILE A 178 7.57 3.30 -10.59
CA ILE A 178 7.20 2.15 -9.74
C ILE A 178 6.83 2.64 -8.33
N ARG A 179 7.68 3.49 -7.70
CA ARG A 179 7.38 4.08 -6.39
C ARG A 179 6.05 4.86 -6.40
N ALA A 180 5.85 5.69 -7.43
CA ALA A 180 4.64 6.49 -7.56
C ALA A 180 3.38 5.61 -7.71
N GLN A 181 3.43 4.57 -8.55
CA GLN A 181 2.30 3.66 -8.75
C GLN A 181 1.99 2.84 -7.50
N VAL A 182 3.00 2.38 -6.77
CA VAL A 182 2.81 1.71 -5.47
C VAL A 182 2.08 2.65 -4.50
N MET A 183 2.56 3.88 -4.34
CA MET A 183 1.91 4.88 -3.47
C MET A 183 0.45 5.15 -3.86
N GLU A 184 0.20 5.39 -5.15
CA GLU A 184 -1.14 5.68 -5.68
C GLU A 184 -2.13 4.54 -5.37
N LEU A 185 -1.70 3.28 -5.51
CA LEU A 185 -2.51 2.11 -5.20
C LEU A 185 -2.83 1.99 -3.71
N PHE A 186 -1.87 2.30 -2.83
CA PHE A 186 -2.13 2.32 -1.38
C PHE A 186 -3.08 3.45 -0.97
N LEU A 187 -2.94 4.65 -1.52
CA LEU A 187 -3.86 5.76 -1.25
C LEU A 187 -5.29 5.47 -1.72
N THR A 188 -5.46 4.81 -2.87
CA THR A 188 -6.78 4.43 -3.38
C THR A 188 -7.48 3.43 -2.46
N VAL A 189 -6.72 2.52 -1.83
CA VAL A 189 -7.26 1.49 -0.95
C VAL A 189 -7.61 2.01 0.44
N VAL A 190 -6.95 3.06 0.92
CA VAL A 190 -7.31 3.60 2.24
C VAL A 190 -8.60 4.43 2.18
N ASP A 191 -8.92 5.00 1.02
CA ASP A 191 -10.10 5.84 0.77
C ASP A 191 -11.40 5.03 0.56
N ASN A 192 -11.34 3.99 -0.28
CA ASN A 192 -12.53 3.41 -0.91
C ASN A 192 -13.30 2.37 -0.04
N PRO A 193 -12.68 1.37 0.59
CA PRO A 193 -13.38 0.40 1.43
C PRO A 193 -13.80 0.98 2.79
N TYR A 194 -13.04 1.96 3.29
CA TYR A 194 -13.34 2.67 4.54
C TYR A 194 -14.65 3.46 4.43
N SER A 195 -14.78 4.26 3.37
CA SER A 195 -15.95 5.10 3.11
C SER A 195 -17.22 4.29 2.80
N ALA A 196 -17.09 3.01 2.41
CA ALA A 196 -18.23 2.12 2.17
C ALA A 196 -18.78 1.44 3.44
N THR A 197 -18.05 1.55 4.57
CA THR A 197 -18.42 0.94 5.86
C THR A 197 -18.85 1.95 6.93
N GLU A 198 -18.72 3.26 6.67
CA GLU A 198 -19.39 4.33 7.44
C GLU A 198 -20.83 4.55 6.93
#